data_AF-A0A926D4W9-F1
#
_entry.id   AF-A0A926D4W9-F1
#
_cell.length_a   1.000
_cell.length_b   1.000
_cell.length_c   1.000
_cell.angle_alpha   90.00
_cell.angle_beta   90.00
_cell.angle_gamma   90.00
#
_symmetry.space_group_name_H-M   'P 1'
#
loop_
_entity.id
_entity.type
_entity.pdbx_description
1 polymer ?
#
loop_
_entity_poly.entity_id
_entity_poly.type
_entity_poly.pdbx_seq_one_letter_code
_entity_poly.pdbx_strand_id
1 'polypeptide(L)' 'MKKVILGAVMFLTGVLSVAFIFTGSMANEWTVNGQFSSLWNISQYGLMPAVYVFIGIAVIGLSIAIWGMFEKKV' A
#
# COMPACT_ATOMS: atom_id res chain seq x y z
N MET A 1 6.79 -24.08 -4.12
CA MET A 1 5.83 -22.95 -4.22
C MET A 1 6.19 -21.73 -3.37
N LYS A 2 6.86 -21.88 -2.20
CA LYS A 2 7.37 -20.75 -1.39
C LYS A 2 8.14 -19.65 -2.13
N LYS A 3 9.01 -20.00 -3.10
CA LYS A 3 9.79 -19.01 -3.87
C LYS A 3 8.91 -18.10 -4.73
N VAL A 4 7.81 -18.64 -5.26
CA VAL A 4 6.84 -17.88 -6.06
C VAL A 4 6.03 -16.95 -5.15
N ILE A 5 5.63 -17.43 -3.97
CA ILE A 5 4.92 -16.61 -2.96
C ILE A 5 5.81 -15.45 -2.49
N LEU A 6 7.08 -15.73 -2.16
CA LEU A 6 8.05 -14.69 -1.78
C LEU A 6 8.25 -13.67 -2.92
N GLY A 7 8.41 -14.14 -4.16
CA GLY A 7 8.56 -13.26 -5.33
C GLY A 7 7.32 -12.39 -5.56
N ALA A 8 6.12 -12.94 -5.42
CA ALA A 8 4.87 -12.20 -5.55
C ALA A 8 4.71 -11.15 -4.44
N VAL A 9 5.06 -11.48 -3.20
CA VAL A 9 5.03 -10.54 -2.07
C VAL A 9 6.06 -9.42 -2.26
N MET A 10 7.28 -9.74 -2.71
CA MET A 10 8.32 -8.75 -3.02
C MET A 10 7.91 -7.81 -4.17
N PHE A 11 7.25 -8.35 -5.18
CA PHE A 11 6.70 -7.53 -6.26
C PHE A 11 5.58 -6.60 -5.74
N LEU A 12 4.67 -7.12 -4.93
CA LEU A 12 3.59 -6.35 -4.29
C LEU A 12 4.12 -5.20 -3.41
N THR A 13 5.13 -5.44 -2.58
CA THR A 13 5.76 -4.39 -1.78
C THR A 13 6.46 -3.35 -2.66
N GLY A 14 7.08 -3.76 -3.77
CA GLY A 14 7.63 -2.83 -4.77
C GLY A 14 6.56 -1.91 -5.37
N VAL A 15 5.42 -2.48 -5.79
CA VAL A 15 4.28 -1.71 -6.32
C VAL A 15 3.71 -0.75 -5.28
N LEU A 16 3.54 -1.20 -4.04
CA LEU A 16 3.08 -0.34 -2.94
C LEU A 16 4.07 0.81 -2.67
N SER A 17 5.38 0.55 -2.67
CA SER A 17 6.41 1.59 -2.49
C SER A 17 6.30 2.68 -3.56
N VAL A 18 6.16 2.29 -4.83
CA VAL A 18 5.99 3.25 -5.94
C VAL A 18 4.70 4.05 -5.76
N ALA A 19 3.59 3.42 -5.37
CA ALA A 19 2.33 4.12 -5.09
C ALA A 19 2.47 5.14 -3.95
N PHE A 20 3.19 4.81 -2.88
CA PHE A 20 3.48 5.74 -1.77
C PHE A 20 4.38 6.90 -2.21
N ILE A 21 5.41 6.65 -3.02
CA ILE A 21 6.29 7.71 -3.56
C ILE A 21 5.49 8.68 -4.45
N PHE A 22 4.63 8.16 -5.34
CA PHE A 22 3.74 8.99 -6.17
C PHE A 22 2.75 9.80 -5.32
N THR A 23 2.22 9.19 -4.27
CA THR A 23 1.33 9.88 -3.33
C THR A 23 2.06 11.00 -2.58
N GLY A 24 3.31 10.74 -2.15
CA GLY A 24 4.15 11.70 -1.45
C GLY A 24 4.62 12.86 -2.35
N SER A 25 4.90 12.61 -3.63
CA SER A 25 5.29 13.68 -4.57
C SER A 25 4.12 14.63 -4.88
N MET A 26 2.88 14.14 -4.81
CA MET A 26 1.66 14.96 -4.90
C MET A 26 1.30 15.67 -3.59
N ALA A 27 1.94 15.33 -2.47
CA ALA A 27 1.60 15.87 -1.15
C ALA A 27 1.98 17.34 -0.95
N ASN A 28 2.81 17.92 -1.82
CA ASN A 28 3.20 19.33 -1.71
C ASN A 28 2.01 20.28 -1.95
N GLU A 29 0.95 19.81 -2.62
CA GLU A 29 -0.32 20.52 -2.82
C GLU A 29 -1.37 20.19 -1.72
N TRP A 30 -1.04 19.34 -0.73
CA TRP A 30 -1.97 18.83 0.28
C TRP A 30 -2.00 19.65 1.57
N THR A 31 -2.04 20.98 1.41
CA THR A 31 -2.25 21.88 2.54
C THR A 31 -3.69 22.37 2.57
N VAL A 32 -4.35 22.23 3.71
CA VAL A 32 -5.64 22.86 3.98
C VAL A 32 -5.38 23.99 4.96
N ASN A 33 -5.61 25.23 4.55
CA ASN A 33 -5.30 26.43 5.35
C ASN A 33 -3.85 26.47 5.86
N GLY A 34 -2.88 25.99 5.06
CA GLY A 34 -1.47 25.96 5.42
C GLY A 34 -1.05 24.82 6.36
N GLN A 35 -1.95 23.92 6.74
CA GLN A 35 -1.61 22.71 7.50
C GLN A 35 -1.62 21.46 6.61
N PHE A 36 -0.60 20.62 6.77
CA PHE A 36 -0.51 19.33 6.07
C PHE A 36 -1.62 18.41 6.53
N SER A 37 -2.52 18.04 5.62
CA SER A 37 -3.60 17.10 5.90
C SER A 37 -3.82 16.17 4.71
N SER A 38 -2.99 15.12 4.64
CA SER A 38 -2.96 14.18 3.52
C SER A 38 -4.28 13.41 3.33
N LEU A 39 -4.83 12.86 4.42
CA LEU A 39 -6.06 12.06 4.38
C LEU A 39 -7.29 12.91 4.07
N TRP A 40 -7.36 14.13 4.62
CA TRP A 40 -8.46 15.05 4.30
C TRP A 40 -8.41 15.44 2.84
N ASN A 41 -7.23 15.72 2.30
CA ASN A 41 -7.10 16.10 0.90
C ASN A 41 -7.50 14.96 -0.05
N ILE A 42 -7.01 13.74 0.17
CA ILE A 42 -7.44 12.53 -0.57
C ILE A 42 -8.97 12.38 -0.59
N SER A 43 -9.65 12.70 0.51
CA SER A 43 -11.11 12.65 0.60
C SER A 43 -11.79 13.69 -0.30
N GLN A 44 -11.21 14.89 -0.47
CA GLN A 44 -11.72 15.95 -1.35
C GLN A 44 -11.59 15.59 -2.83
N TYR A 45 -10.53 14.86 -3.21
CA TYR A 45 -10.35 14.36 -4.59
C TYR A 45 -11.18 13.11 -4.91
N GLY A 46 -12.00 12.61 -3.97
CA GLY A 46 -12.78 11.40 -4.17
C GLY A 46 -11.93 10.13 -4.32
N LEU A 47 -10.66 10.17 -3.88
CA LEU A 47 -9.69 9.07 -4.02
C LEU A 47 -9.75 8.06 -2.87
N MET A 48 -10.60 8.29 -1.87
CA MET A 48 -10.83 7.36 -0.74
C MET A 48 -11.14 5.91 -1.15
N PRO A 49 -11.96 5.64 -2.20
CA PRO A 49 -12.18 4.27 -2.68
C PRO A 49 -10.88 3.57 -3.10
N ALA A 50 -9.98 4.28 -3.78
CA ALA A 50 -8.69 3.73 -4.19
C ALA A 50 -7.82 3.40 -2.97
N VAL A 51 -7.80 4.27 -1.96
CA VAL A 51 -7.09 4.02 -0.69
C VAL A 51 -7.60 2.74 -0.02
N TYR A 52 -8.91 2.54 0.07
CA TYR A 52 -9.47 1.30 0.64
C TYR A 52 -9.07 0.05 -0.14
N VAL A 53 -9.05 0.11 -1.48
CA VAL A 53 -8.61 -1.01 -2.32
C VAL A 53 -7.12 -1.32 -2.09
N PHE A 54 -6.26 -0.30 -2.05
CA PHE A 54 -4.83 -0.50 -1.80
C PHE A 54 -4.55 -1.04 -0.40
N ILE A 55 -5.27 -0.56 0.62
CA ILE A 55 -5.20 -1.12 1.97
C ILE A 55 -5.62 -2.60 1.97
N GLY A 56 -6.72 -2.94 1.29
CA GLY A 56 -7.18 -4.33 1.17
C GLY A 56 -6.13 -5.24 0.53
N ILE A 57 -5.53 -4.80 -0.58
CA ILE A 57 -4.44 -5.53 -1.25
C ILE A 57 -3.23 -5.68 -0.32
N ALA A 58 -2.86 -4.64 0.42
CA ALA A 58 -1.74 -4.67 1.36
C ALA A 58 -1.98 -5.66 2.51
N VAL A 59 -3.20 -5.69 3.08
CA VAL A 59 -3.57 -6.63 4.15
C VAL A 59 -3.56 -8.08 3.66
N ILE A 60 -4.07 -8.34 2.46
CA ILE A 60 -4.03 -9.67 1.84
C ILE A 60 -2.59 -10.10 1.59
N GLY A 61 -1.77 -9.22 1.00
CA GLY A 61 -0.35 -9.48 0.75
C GLY A 61 0.42 -9.77 2.04
N LEU A 62 0.19 -8.99 3.10
CA LEU A 62 0.79 -9.21 4.42
C LEU A 62 0.36 -10.55 5.03
N SER A 63 -0.93 -10.89 4.94
CA SER A 63 -1.47 -12.15 5.50
C SER A 63 -0.84 -13.37 4.81
N ILE A 64 -0.72 -13.33 3.47
CA ILE A 64 -0.07 -14.38 2.68
C ILE A 64 1.43 -14.45 3.01
N ALA A 65 2.10 -13.31 3.18
CA ALA A 65 3.51 -13.26 3.54
C ALA A 65 3.77 -13.90 4.91
N ILE A 66 2.95 -13.57 5.91
CA ILE A 66 3.00 -14.14 7.25
C ILE A 66 2.76 -15.65 7.18
N TRP A 67 1.72 -16.09 6.46
CA TRP A 67 1.44 -17.53 6.26
C TRP A 67 2.63 -18.26 5.63
N GLY A 68 3.17 -17.71 4.53
CA GLY A 68 4.32 -18.28 3.81
C GLY A 68 5.59 -18.34 4.66
N MET A 69 5.74 -17.47 5.66
CA MET A 69 6.83 -17.53 6.63
C MET A 69 6.72 -18.75 7.55
N PHE A 70 5.50 -19.05 8.05
CA PHE A 70 5.26 -20.13 9.00
C PHE A 70 5.04 -21.52 8.38
N GLU A 71 4.87 -21.63 7.06
CA GLU A 71 4.88 -22.94 6.38
C GLU A 71 6.19 -23.70 6.70
N LYS A 72 6.12 -24.74 7.52
CA LYS A 72 7.25 -25.64 7.74
C LYS A 72 7.46 -26.45 6.46
N LYS A 73 8.71 -26.55 5.99
CA LYS A 73 9.06 -27.54 4.96
C LYS A 73 8.80 -28.91 5.57
N VAL A 74 7.74 -29.58 5.11
CA VAL A 74 7.67 -31.04 5.13
C VAL A 74 8.53 -31.54 3.98
#